data_AF-A0A523L5Z5-F1
#
_entry.id   AF-A0A523L5Z5-F1
#
_cell.length_a   1.000
_cell.length_b   1.000
_cell.length_c   1.000
_cell.angle_alpha   90.00
_cell.angle_beta   90.00
_cell.angle_gamma   90.00
#
_symmetry.space_group_name_H-M   'P 1'
#
loop_
_entity.id
_entity.type
_entity.pdbx_description
1 polymer ?
#
loop_
_entity_poly.entity_id
_entity_poly.type
_entity_poly.pdbx_seq_one_letter_code
_entity_poly.pdbx_strand_id
1 'polypeptide(L)'
;MRLEYVRTAAIDEPLMTGQAQSTGTRRVLSTCEEVRSAVVEITLQANRSLAILTPDLEPDIYDHEDFLETLKKFILARAFARVRV
;
A
#
# COMPACT_ATOMS: atom_id res chain seq x y z
N MET A 1 16.88 40.36 9.91
CA MET A 1 16.06 41.43 9.31
C MET A 1 15.86 41.08 7.83
N ARG A 2 14.63 40.66 7.48
CA ARG A 2 13.99 40.60 6.15
C ARG A 2 14.84 40.15 4.94
N LEU A 3 14.76 38.86 4.58
CA LEU A 3 14.95 38.43 3.19
C LEU A 3 13.58 38.37 2.50
N GLU A 4 13.52 38.93 1.30
CA GLU A 4 12.34 39.04 0.45
C GLU A 4 11.92 37.66 -0.07
N TYR A 5 10.67 37.30 0.20
CA TYR A 5 10.03 36.10 -0.34
C TYR A 5 9.26 36.51 -1.60
N VAL A 6 9.87 36.35 -2.77
CA VAL A 6 9.15 36.31 -4.05
C VAL A 6 9.75 35.20 -4.91
N ARG A 7 9.16 34.00 -4.81
CA ARG A 7 9.19 32.98 -5.88
C ARG A 7 7.85 32.26 -5.92
N THR A 8 6.98 32.74 -6.79
CA THR A 8 5.95 31.92 -7.42
C THR A 8 6.54 31.36 -8.71
N ALA A 9 6.91 30.07 -8.71
CA ALA A 9 6.97 29.18 -9.88
C ALA A 9 7.62 27.83 -9.50
N ALA A 10 6.98 26.73 -9.94
CA ALA A 10 7.44 25.33 -9.94
C ALA A 10 7.57 24.70 -8.52
N ILE A 11 6.81 23.69 -8.06
CA ILE A 11 6.26 22.48 -8.71
C ILE A 11 7.14 21.93 -9.83
N ASP A 12 8.40 21.64 -9.50
CA ASP A 12 9.12 20.42 -9.91
C ASP A 12 10.54 20.43 -9.29
N GLU A 13 10.71 19.83 -8.11
CA GLU A 13 12.04 19.38 -7.68
C GLU A 13 12.02 17.85 -7.62
N PRO A 14 12.66 17.13 -8.55
CA PRO A 14 12.70 15.69 -8.51
C PRO A 14 13.70 15.26 -7.44
N LEU A 15 13.18 14.81 -6.30
CA LEU A 15 13.96 14.05 -5.33
C LEU A 15 14.52 12.80 -6.03
N MET A 16 15.83 12.63 -5.95
CA MET A 16 16.62 11.55 -6.53
C MET A 16 16.03 10.17 -6.22
N THR A 17 15.27 9.58 -7.14
CA THR A 17 14.76 8.21 -7.01
C THR A 17 15.78 7.24 -7.59
N GLY A 18 16.37 6.41 -6.72
CA GLY A 18 17.14 5.23 -7.14
C GLY A 18 16.35 4.41 -8.16
N GLN A 19 17.05 3.87 -9.15
CA GLN A 19 16.46 3.17 -10.28
C GLN A 19 15.63 1.96 -9.81
N ALA A 20 14.31 2.12 -9.69
CA ALA A 20 13.40 1.00 -9.60
C ALA A 20 13.21 0.44 -11.02
N GLN A 21 13.85 -0.69 -11.30
CA GLN A 21 13.53 -1.48 -12.49
C GLN A 21 12.08 -1.95 -12.39
N SER A 22 11.14 -1.19 -12.95
CA SER A 22 9.72 -1.54 -12.95
C SER A 22 9.39 -2.43 -14.16
N THR A 23 9.67 -3.72 -14.05
CA THR A 23 9.11 -4.73 -14.98
C THR A 23 7.69 -5.12 -14.54
N GLY A 24 6.85 -4.13 -14.22
CA GLY A 24 5.50 -4.34 -13.68
C GLY A 24 4.59 -3.15 -13.92
N THR A 25 3.29 -3.41 -14.08
CA THR A 25 2.27 -2.38 -14.24
C THR A 25 2.13 -1.58 -12.95
N ARG A 26 2.41 -0.27 -13.00
CA ARG A 26 2.19 0.64 -11.85
C ARG A 26 0.77 1.18 -11.87
N ARG A 27 0.04 1.01 -10.77
CA ARG A 27 -1.29 1.61 -10.54
C ARG A 27 -1.18 2.68 -9.44
N VAL A 28 -1.79 3.83 -9.66
CA VAL A 28 -1.93 4.90 -8.64
C VAL A 28 -3.36 4.85 -8.11
N LEU A 29 -3.50 4.90 -6.79
CA LEU A 29 -4.77 4.86 -6.07
C LEU A 29 -4.93 6.18 -5.32
N SER A 30 -6.15 6.71 -5.28
CA SER A 30 -6.46 8.04 -4.74
C SER A 30 -7.44 8.01 -3.58
N THR A 31 -8.14 6.89 -3.36
CA THR A 31 -9.15 6.76 -2.29
C THR A 31 -8.87 5.55 -1.39
N CYS A 32 -9.35 5.60 -0.15
CA CYS A 32 -9.20 4.48 0.79
C CYS A 32 -9.92 3.21 0.28
N GLU A 33 -11.06 3.37 -0.41
CA GLU A 33 -11.78 2.26 -1.03
C GLU A 33 -10.97 1.58 -2.16
N GLU A 34 -10.28 2.37 -2.99
CA GLU A 34 -9.39 1.86 -4.02
C GLU A 34 -8.21 1.10 -3.40
N VAL A 35 -7.65 1.63 -2.31
CA VAL A 35 -6.59 0.97 -1.55
C VAL A 35 -7.07 -0.35 -0.95
N ARG A 36 -8.23 -0.36 -0.29
CA ARG A 36 -8.81 -1.57 0.28
C ARG A 36 -9.06 -2.64 -0.78
N SER A 37 -9.65 -2.25 -1.92
CA SER A 37 -9.87 -3.18 -3.04
C SER A 37 -8.56 -3.77 -3.55
N ALA A 38 -7.52 -2.95 -3.70
CA ALA A 38 -6.20 -3.43 -4.10
C ALA A 38 -5.56 -4.37 -3.05
N VAL A 39 -5.74 -4.10 -1.75
CA VAL A 39 -5.25 -4.96 -0.68
C VAL A 39 -5.94 -6.34 -0.71
N VAL A 40 -7.26 -6.37 -0.96
CA VAL A 40 -8.01 -7.62 -1.15
C VAL A 40 -7.46 -8.39 -2.36
N GLU A 41 -7.24 -7.74 -3.50
CA GLU A 41 -6.65 -8.35 -4.70
C GLU A 41 -5.26 -8.95 -4.41
N ILE A 42 -4.40 -8.20 -3.71
CA ILE A 42 -3.05 -8.66 -3.31
C ILE A 42 -3.14 -9.87 -2.38
N THR A 43 -4.07 -9.87 -1.42
CA THR A 43 -4.23 -10.95 -0.46
C THR A 43 -4.71 -12.25 -1.11
N LEU A 44 -5.58 -12.15 -2.12
CA LEU A 44 -6.00 -13.30 -2.93
C LEU A 44 -4.84 -13.92 -3.71
N GLN A 45 -3.92 -13.08 -4.21
CA GLN A 45 -2.75 -13.50 -5.00
C GLN A 45 -1.56 -13.94 -4.13
N ALA A 46 -1.56 -13.61 -2.85
CA ALA A 46 -0.46 -13.95 -1.93
C ALA A 46 -0.26 -15.48 -1.85
N ASN A 47 1.00 -15.92 -1.90
CA ASN A 47 1.33 -17.35 -1.95
C ASN A 47 1.82 -17.90 -0.60
N ARG A 48 2.71 -17.20 0.10
CA ARG A 48 3.33 -17.72 1.34
C ARG A 48 3.34 -16.71 2.49
N SER A 49 3.54 -15.43 2.19
CA SER A 49 3.64 -14.41 3.22
C SER A 49 2.87 -13.16 2.82
N LEU A 50 2.21 -12.57 3.80
CA LEU A 50 1.66 -11.23 3.75
C LEU A 50 2.31 -10.41 4.88
N ALA A 51 2.85 -9.24 4.56
CA ALA A 51 3.43 -8.33 5.53
C ALA A 51 2.72 -6.98 5.39
N ILE A 52 2.14 -6.52 6.49
CA ILE A 52 1.42 -5.26 6.61
C ILE A 52 2.32 -4.35 7.45
N LEU A 53 2.69 -3.19 6.91
CA LEU A 53 3.68 -2.29 7.52
C LEU A 53 3.06 -0.90 7.68
N THR A 54 2.00 -0.83 8.48
CA THR A 54 1.25 0.40 8.75
C THR A 54 1.08 0.57 10.27
N PRO A 55 1.10 1.82 10.78
CA PRO A 55 0.73 2.09 12.16
C PRO A 55 -0.72 1.66 12.44
N ASP A 56 -0.92 1.00 13.58
CA ASP A 56 -2.24 0.63 14.10
C ASP A 56 -3.14 -0.12 13.12
N LEU A 57 -2.55 -0.81 12.13
CA LEU A 57 -3.28 -1.53 11.08
C LEU A 57 -4.28 -0.67 10.29
N GLU A 58 -4.24 0.66 10.36
CA GLU A 58 -5.17 1.57 9.65
C GLU A 58 -6.60 1.00 9.45
N PRO A 59 -7.50 1.13 10.44
CA PRO A 59 -8.79 0.42 10.45
C PRO A 59 -9.68 0.70 9.22
N ASP A 60 -9.57 1.89 8.62
CA ASP A 60 -10.29 2.28 7.39
C ASP A 60 -9.91 1.44 6.15
N ILE A 61 -8.86 0.62 6.25
CA ILE A 61 -8.40 -0.28 5.19
C ILE A 61 -8.55 -1.74 5.62
N TYR A 62 -8.16 -2.09 6.85
CA TYR A 62 -8.01 -3.48 7.27
C TYR A 62 -9.09 -4.00 8.25
N ASP A 63 -9.94 -3.14 8.83
CA ASP A 63 -11.06 -3.56 9.70
C ASP A 63 -12.37 -3.73 8.90
N HIS A 64 -12.26 -4.33 7.72
CA HIS A 64 -13.37 -4.59 6.82
C HIS A 64 -13.53 -6.07 6.53
N GLU A 65 -14.78 -6.53 6.49
CA GLU A 65 -15.11 -7.95 6.37
C GLU A 65 -14.60 -8.59 5.07
N ASP A 66 -14.57 -7.84 3.97
CA ASP A 66 -14.03 -8.28 2.68
C ASP A 66 -12.53 -8.64 2.76
N PHE A 67 -11.75 -7.81 3.45
CA PHE A 67 -10.35 -8.08 3.73
C PHE A 67 -10.18 -9.23 4.72
N LEU A 68 -10.87 -9.19 5.87
CA LEU A 68 -10.72 -10.19 6.94
C LEU A 68 -11.08 -11.60 6.45
N GLU A 69 -12.15 -11.75 5.67
CA GLU A 69 -12.53 -13.05 5.09
C GLU A 69 -11.51 -13.53 4.05
N THR A 70 -10.96 -12.63 3.26
CA THR A 70 -9.90 -12.95 2.30
C THR A 70 -8.61 -13.39 3.02
N LEU A 71 -8.22 -12.68 4.07
CA LEU A 71 -7.07 -13.00 4.91
C LEU A 71 -7.23 -14.36 5.58
N LYS A 72 -8.41 -14.63 6.15
CA LYS A 72 -8.75 -15.92 6.75
C LYS A 72 -8.63 -17.06 5.74
N LYS A 73 -9.19 -16.91 4.53
CA LYS A 73 -9.03 -17.88 3.44
C LYS A 73 -7.57 -18.09 3.07
N PHE A 74 -6.78 -17.02 3.00
CA PHE A 74 -5.35 -17.09 2.71
C PHE A 74 -4.60 -17.95 3.75
N ILE A 75 -4.84 -17.72 5.04
CA ILE A 75 -4.19 -18.44 6.14
C ILE A 75 -4.63 -19.91 6.17
N LEU A 76 -5.93 -20.17 6.08
CA LEU A 76 -6.48 -21.53 6.23
C LEU A 76 -6.19 -22.42 5.02
N ALA A 77 -6.08 -21.85 3.82
CA ALA A 77 -5.85 -22.64 2.60
C ALA A 77 -4.39 -23.12 2.43
N ARG A 78 -3.45 -22.63 3.24
CA ARG A 78 -2.00 -22.79 2.97
C ARG A 78 -1.24 -23.19 4.25
N ALA A 79 -0.65 -24.38 4.25
CA ALA A 79 0.04 -24.98 5.40
C ALA A 79 1.18 -24.12 6.00
N PHE A 80 1.77 -23.21 5.22
CA PHE A 80 2.87 -22.34 5.66
C PHE A 80 2.60 -20.86 5.39
N ALA A 81 1.33 -20.45 5.32
CA ALA A 81 0.98 -19.04 5.27
C ALA A 81 1.47 -18.31 6.52
N ARG A 82 2.04 -17.13 6.34
CA ARG A 82 2.54 -16.27 7.42
C ARG A 82 2.02 -14.86 7.23
N VAL A 83 1.39 -14.32 8.25
CA VAL A 83 0.99 -12.91 8.30
C VAL A 83 1.88 -12.20 9.32
N ARG A 84 2.42 -11.06 8.92
CA ARG A 84 3.16 -10.14 9.79
C ARG A 84 2.49 -8.79 9.74
N VAL A 85 2.44 -8.15 10.90
CA VAL A 85 1.90 -6.82 11.14
C VAL A 85 2.95 -6.08 11.97
#